data_AF-W0F2N8-F1
#
_entry.id   AF-W0F2N8-F1
#
_cell.length_a   1.000
_cell.length_b   1.000
_cell.length_c   1.000
_cell.angle_alpha   90.00
_cell.angle_beta   90.00
_cell.angle_gamma   90.00
#
_symmetry.space_group_name_H-M   'P 1'
#
loop_
_entity.id
_entity.type
_entity.pdbx_description
1 polymer ?
#
loop_
_entity_poly.entity_id
_entity_poly.type
_entity_poly.pdbx_seq_one_letter_code
_entity_poly.pdbx_strand_id
1 'polypeptide(L)'
;MKNLILLFALLFCNNSINAQVPCNGTADNLPGKYTDHTKPKYPFNLKGTVAEKAAMTRQLIALEKLEEASRSNFQLTGCVARVNFTGGDKYVFGSSPHTMSGYQLGVYQNVCHVTEHVVKTVDEYRTVFRVDINHPLTEGTFYGESGVFYITDKNVRYEIAIDAVRGPSYDRDRVNNRSLISQYISEDMVLANRSDERQELKHNDFLKIINGDGYVENGNGRYDKKRGKYYWIDRHYFITRPRTPLLAPVTRKQLLEALLEYYEIEKANFFWSITNKIKDNGKNVGVYEADKAAYQKIYEMKKAKAQQLLAAQKSDWLQQPALVSKYRDSQPNRWNYKESYGLFDFESGSAKSGVFDFNKATKVVPGDKPVMLYEYNPEYFKNSADQPISPLLMEVQFRYEIDPDKGFSERLFSNFVKNYDMNALKKMIE
;
A
#
# COMPACT_ATOMS: atom_id res chain seq x y z
N MET A 1 66.44 -55.17 -4.59
CA MET A 1 65.18 -54.71 -5.22
C MET A 1 64.23 -54.19 -4.14
N LYS A 2 64.21 -52.88 -3.93
CA LYS A 2 63.22 -52.14 -3.14
C LYS A 2 62.93 -50.90 -3.96
N ASN A 3 61.74 -50.80 -4.56
CA ASN A 3 61.32 -49.57 -5.23
C ASN A 3 60.09 -48.99 -4.52
N LEU A 4 60.31 -47.72 -4.19
CA LEU A 4 59.52 -46.76 -3.47
C LEU A 4 58.33 -46.31 -4.35
N ILE A 5 57.10 -46.48 -3.88
CA ILE A 5 55.92 -45.90 -4.51
C ILE A 5 55.70 -44.53 -3.87
N LEU A 6 55.92 -43.47 -4.64
CA LEU A 6 55.65 -42.09 -4.23
C LEU A 6 54.24 -41.69 -4.67
N LEU A 7 53.48 -41.20 -3.69
CA LEU A 7 52.18 -40.54 -3.79
C LEU A 7 52.20 -39.33 -4.73
N PHE A 8 51.12 -39.11 -5.50
CA PHE A 8 50.67 -37.76 -5.86
C PHE A 8 49.15 -37.69 -5.70
N ALA A 9 48.71 -37.17 -4.56
CA ALA A 9 47.35 -36.73 -4.32
C ALA A 9 47.20 -35.33 -4.93
N LEU A 10 46.42 -35.21 -6.01
CA LEU A 10 45.95 -33.94 -6.54
C LEU A 10 44.90 -33.36 -5.58
N LEU A 11 45.35 -32.52 -4.64
CA LEU A 11 44.49 -31.56 -3.98
C LEU A 11 44.09 -30.49 -5.02
N PHE A 12 42.85 -30.55 -5.51
CA PHE A 12 42.20 -29.40 -6.12
C PHE A 12 41.87 -28.39 -5.01
N CYS A 13 42.80 -27.48 -4.72
CA CYS A 13 42.50 -26.26 -3.98
C CYS A 13 41.60 -25.37 -4.85
N ASN A 14 40.29 -25.40 -4.60
CA ASN A 14 39.36 -24.35 -5.01
C ASN A 14 39.60 -23.08 -4.16
N ASN A 15 40.78 -22.46 -4.31
CA ASN A 15 40.98 -21.08 -3.88
C ASN A 15 40.43 -20.17 -4.97
N SER A 16 39.14 -19.83 -4.84
CA SER A 16 38.53 -18.73 -5.59
C SER A 16 39.10 -17.41 -5.08
N ILE A 17 40.35 -17.09 -5.45
CA ILE A 17 40.82 -15.72 -5.41
C ILE A 17 39.88 -14.99 -6.38
N ASN A 18 39.00 -14.13 -5.85
CA ASN A 18 38.15 -13.25 -6.66
C ASN A 18 39.09 -12.35 -7.47
N ALA A 19 39.52 -12.83 -8.64
CA ALA A 19 40.30 -12.03 -9.58
C ALA A 19 39.44 -10.81 -9.92
N GLN A 20 39.94 -9.63 -9.56
CA GLN A 20 39.25 -8.39 -9.86
C GLN A 20 39.16 -8.25 -11.38
N VAL A 21 37.95 -8.11 -11.91
CA VAL A 21 37.73 -7.95 -13.35
C VAL A 21 38.16 -6.53 -13.74
N PRO A 22 39.17 -6.34 -14.60
CA PRO A 22 39.56 -5.02 -15.07
C PRO A 22 38.46 -4.39 -15.92
N CYS A 23 38.37 -3.07 -15.91
CA CYS A 23 37.41 -2.32 -16.71
C CYS A 23 38.00 -1.01 -17.24
N ASN A 24 37.53 -0.56 -18.39
CA ASN A 24 37.96 0.69 -19.01
C ASN A 24 36.73 1.55 -19.37
N GLY A 25 36.34 2.46 -18.47
CA GLY A 25 35.25 3.42 -18.68
C GLY A 25 33.85 2.93 -18.29
N THR A 26 33.40 1.78 -18.80
CA THR A 26 32.05 1.24 -18.50
C THR A 26 32.06 -0.24 -18.14
N ALA A 27 31.09 -0.65 -17.33
CA ALA A 27 30.83 -2.04 -16.98
C ALA A 27 29.54 -2.60 -17.62
N ASP A 28 28.75 -1.79 -18.36
CA ASP A 28 27.40 -2.19 -18.85
C ASP A 28 27.40 -3.42 -19.78
N ASN A 29 28.51 -3.63 -20.49
CA ASN A 29 28.68 -4.74 -21.43
C ASN A 29 29.27 -6.00 -20.79
N LEU A 30 29.69 -5.94 -19.53
CA LEU A 30 30.28 -7.10 -18.86
C LEU A 30 29.18 -8.13 -18.53
N PRO A 31 29.48 -9.45 -18.61
CA PRO A 31 28.52 -10.47 -18.21
C PRO A 31 27.98 -10.24 -16.80
N GLY A 32 26.67 -10.27 -16.67
CA GLY A 32 26.00 -10.13 -15.39
C GLY A 32 26.02 -11.42 -14.58
N LYS A 33 25.67 -11.33 -13.30
CA LYS A 33 25.59 -12.47 -12.37
C LYS A 33 24.20 -12.58 -11.78
N TYR A 34 23.68 -13.80 -11.69
CA TYR A 34 22.47 -14.13 -10.96
C TYR A 34 22.79 -14.86 -9.65
N THR A 35 22.06 -14.55 -8.59
CA THR A 35 22.03 -15.35 -7.36
C THR A 35 20.58 -15.68 -7.00
N ASP A 36 20.30 -16.96 -6.88
CA ASP A 36 18.99 -17.51 -6.52
C ASP A 36 18.81 -17.61 -5.00
N HIS A 37 17.68 -18.17 -4.60
CA HIS A 37 17.32 -18.42 -3.21
C HIS A 37 18.27 -19.39 -2.47
N THR A 38 19.07 -20.18 -3.18
CA THR A 38 20.02 -21.14 -2.58
C THR A 38 21.34 -20.51 -2.18
N LYS A 39 21.67 -19.34 -2.75
CA LYS A 39 22.90 -18.58 -2.47
C LYS A 39 22.59 -17.11 -2.18
N PRO A 40 21.76 -16.80 -1.18
CA PRO A 40 21.35 -15.43 -0.95
C PRO A 40 22.49 -14.61 -0.33
N LYS A 41 22.56 -13.32 -0.66
CA LYS A 41 23.50 -12.39 0.00
C LYS A 41 23.18 -12.24 1.50
N TYR A 42 21.90 -12.30 1.84
CA TYR A 42 21.38 -12.17 3.20
C TYR A 42 20.37 -13.28 3.50
N PRO A 43 20.30 -13.82 4.73
CA PRO A 43 19.29 -14.81 5.09
C PRO A 43 17.87 -14.27 4.90
N PHE A 44 16.95 -15.14 4.47
CA PHE A 44 15.54 -14.79 4.38
C PHE A 44 14.87 -14.81 5.74
N ASN A 45 13.97 -13.86 5.96
CA ASN A 45 13.18 -13.77 7.18
C ASN A 45 11.69 -13.92 6.86
N LEU A 46 11.20 -15.16 6.93
CA LEU A 46 9.77 -15.48 6.83
C LEU A 46 9.15 -15.53 8.23
N LYS A 47 7.97 -14.91 8.38
CA LYS A 47 7.16 -14.91 9.63
C LYS A 47 6.22 -16.13 9.68
N GLY A 48 5.65 -16.43 10.84
CA GLY A 48 4.69 -17.55 11.02
C GLY A 48 5.28 -18.86 11.56
N THR A 49 4.45 -19.89 11.62
CA THR A 49 4.79 -21.26 12.06
C THR A 49 5.72 -21.97 11.08
N VAL A 50 6.35 -23.07 11.50
CA VAL A 50 7.22 -23.87 10.61
C VAL A 50 6.47 -24.35 9.35
N ALA A 51 5.22 -24.76 9.49
CA ALA A 51 4.39 -25.22 8.38
C ALA A 51 4.06 -24.06 7.41
N GLU A 52 3.68 -22.90 7.94
CA GLU A 52 3.42 -21.69 7.15
C GLU A 52 4.68 -21.26 6.39
N LYS A 53 5.84 -21.21 7.06
CA LYS A 53 7.14 -20.88 6.43
C LYS A 53 7.49 -21.84 5.31
N ALA A 54 7.34 -23.15 5.54
CA ALA A 54 7.62 -24.15 4.52
C ALA A 54 6.70 -24.00 3.29
N ALA A 55 5.43 -23.67 3.50
CA ALA A 55 4.49 -23.44 2.42
C ALA A 55 4.78 -22.14 1.64
N MET A 56 5.06 -21.04 2.33
CA MET A 56 5.49 -19.79 1.71
C MET A 56 6.77 -19.99 0.90
N THR A 57 7.78 -20.68 1.44
CA THR A 57 9.01 -20.98 0.70
C THR A 57 8.72 -21.71 -0.61
N ARG A 58 7.80 -22.70 -0.62
CA ARG A 58 7.42 -23.39 -1.86
C ARG A 58 6.77 -22.45 -2.87
N GLN A 59 5.88 -21.55 -2.42
CA GLN A 59 5.24 -20.57 -3.29
C GLN A 59 6.26 -19.58 -3.87
N LEU A 60 7.17 -19.05 -3.04
CA LEU A 60 8.19 -18.10 -3.46
C LEU A 60 9.22 -18.73 -4.41
N ILE A 61 9.57 -20.02 -4.23
CA ILE A 61 10.38 -20.77 -5.20
C ILE A 61 9.63 -20.92 -6.53
N ALA A 62 8.31 -21.18 -6.51
CA ALA A 62 7.54 -21.24 -7.74
C ALA A 62 7.56 -19.90 -8.50
N LEU A 63 7.44 -18.78 -7.79
CA LEU A 63 7.58 -17.43 -8.38
C LEU A 63 8.98 -17.19 -8.95
N GLU A 64 10.02 -17.59 -8.24
CA GLU A 64 11.40 -17.52 -8.73
C GLU A 64 11.56 -18.32 -10.02
N LYS A 65 11.02 -19.55 -10.09
CA LYS A 65 11.13 -20.39 -11.30
C LYS A 65 10.38 -19.78 -12.49
N LEU A 66 9.26 -19.10 -12.25
CA LEU A 66 8.56 -18.32 -13.29
C LEU A 66 9.41 -17.15 -13.79
N GLU A 67 10.04 -16.41 -12.87
CA GLU A 67 10.99 -15.34 -13.23
C GLU A 67 12.16 -15.90 -14.04
N GLU A 68 12.82 -16.96 -13.57
CA GLU A 68 13.96 -17.59 -14.24
C GLU A 68 13.60 -18.08 -15.65
N ALA A 69 12.43 -18.71 -15.81
CA ALA A 69 11.94 -19.17 -17.10
C ALA A 69 11.74 -18.01 -18.09
N SER A 70 11.26 -16.85 -17.61
CA SER A 70 11.05 -15.66 -18.45
C SER A 70 12.35 -15.10 -19.06
N ARG A 71 13.51 -15.52 -18.56
CA ARG A 71 14.83 -15.05 -18.99
C ARG A 71 15.74 -16.16 -19.50
N SER A 72 15.19 -17.32 -19.88
CA SER A 72 15.96 -18.45 -20.39
C SER A 72 16.83 -18.11 -21.61
N ASN A 73 16.37 -17.17 -22.45
CA ASN A 73 17.05 -16.69 -23.65
C ASN A 73 17.59 -15.26 -23.49
N PHE A 74 17.75 -14.78 -22.25
CA PHE A 74 18.20 -13.43 -21.95
C PHE A 74 19.54 -13.46 -21.23
N GLN A 75 20.52 -12.72 -21.75
CA GLN A 75 21.81 -12.56 -21.12
C GLN A 75 21.85 -11.26 -20.33
N LEU A 76 22.00 -11.37 -19.01
CA LEU A 76 22.25 -10.21 -18.16
C LEU A 76 23.64 -9.65 -18.45
N THR A 77 23.73 -8.33 -18.52
CA THR A 77 25.02 -7.61 -18.59
C THR A 77 24.98 -6.41 -17.66
N GLY A 78 26.14 -5.93 -17.24
CA GLY A 78 26.26 -4.66 -16.53
C GLY A 78 25.80 -4.64 -15.08
N CYS A 79 25.37 -5.79 -14.54
CA CYS A 79 24.76 -5.83 -13.22
C CYS A 79 24.83 -7.21 -12.54
N VAL A 80 24.45 -7.23 -11.27
CA VAL A 80 24.23 -8.43 -10.47
C VAL A 80 22.76 -8.45 -10.04
N ALA A 81 22.04 -9.49 -10.40
CA ALA A 81 20.66 -9.72 -9.98
C ALA A 81 20.63 -10.69 -8.80
N ARG A 82 19.92 -10.31 -7.73
CA ARG A 82 19.88 -11.06 -6.47
C ARG A 82 18.45 -11.30 -6.01
N VAL A 83 18.12 -12.56 -5.76
CA VAL A 83 16.84 -12.96 -5.20
C VAL A 83 16.80 -12.73 -3.69
N ASN A 84 15.66 -12.25 -3.20
CA ASN A 84 15.34 -12.14 -1.79
C ASN A 84 13.88 -12.56 -1.53
N PHE A 85 13.67 -13.36 -0.48
CA PHE A 85 12.35 -13.71 0.02
C PHE A 85 12.03 -12.91 1.29
N THR A 86 10.81 -12.40 1.39
CA THR A 86 10.32 -11.65 2.54
C THR A 86 9.03 -12.27 3.09
N GLY A 87 8.88 -12.25 4.41
CA GLY A 87 7.61 -12.51 5.08
C GLY A 87 7.10 -11.23 5.73
N GLY A 88 5.79 -11.01 5.63
CA GLY A 88 5.12 -9.87 6.24
C GLY A 88 4.22 -10.26 7.39
N ASP A 89 3.52 -9.26 7.93
CA ASP A 89 2.51 -9.47 8.94
C ASP A 89 1.25 -10.13 8.35
N LYS A 90 0.35 -10.54 9.24
CA LYS A 90 -0.97 -11.02 8.84
C LYS A 90 -1.89 -9.82 8.61
N TYR A 91 -2.52 -9.76 7.45
CA TYR A 91 -3.49 -8.74 7.11
C TYR A 91 -4.88 -9.34 7.03
N VAL A 92 -5.87 -8.62 7.54
CA VAL A 92 -7.26 -9.05 7.48
C VAL A 92 -7.88 -8.50 6.20
N PHE A 93 -8.34 -9.40 5.35
CA PHE A 93 -9.10 -9.09 4.13
C PHE A 93 -10.55 -9.50 4.35
N GLY A 94 -11.45 -8.52 4.49
CA GLY A 94 -12.81 -8.78 4.97
C GLY A 94 -12.79 -9.35 6.39
N SER A 95 -13.12 -10.63 6.56
CA SER A 95 -13.13 -11.32 7.87
C SER A 95 -11.97 -12.29 8.10
N SER A 96 -11.05 -12.43 7.14
CA SER A 96 -10.08 -13.54 7.14
C SER A 96 -8.63 -13.04 7.16
N PRO A 97 -7.79 -13.50 8.12
CA PRO A 97 -6.39 -13.12 8.19
C PRO A 97 -5.53 -13.93 7.21
N HIS A 98 -4.71 -13.25 6.42
CA HIS A 98 -3.77 -13.85 5.47
C HIS A 98 -2.35 -13.35 5.71
N THR A 99 -1.39 -14.26 5.64
CA THR A 99 0.03 -13.98 5.80
C THR A 99 0.57 -13.42 4.49
N MET A 100 1.20 -12.26 4.56
CA MET A 100 1.93 -11.67 3.43
C MET A 100 3.26 -12.40 3.22
N SER A 101 3.62 -12.62 1.96
CA SER A 101 4.97 -13.04 1.57
C SER A 101 5.36 -12.38 0.26
N GLY A 102 6.67 -12.22 0.02
CA GLY A 102 7.17 -11.49 -1.14
C GLY A 102 8.37 -12.17 -1.77
N TYR A 103 8.36 -12.20 -3.10
CA TYR A 103 9.52 -12.50 -3.94
C TYR A 103 10.09 -11.19 -4.47
N GLN A 104 11.41 -11.01 -4.41
CA GLN A 104 12.10 -9.87 -5.00
C GLN A 104 13.34 -10.31 -5.78
N LEU A 105 13.49 -9.81 -7.01
CA LEU A 105 14.74 -9.78 -7.75
C LEU A 105 15.28 -8.33 -7.77
N GLY A 106 16.29 -8.06 -6.94
CA GLY A 106 16.98 -6.77 -6.94
C GLY A 106 18.17 -6.79 -7.90
N VAL A 107 18.26 -5.82 -8.80
CA VAL A 107 19.30 -5.72 -9.83
C VAL A 107 20.23 -4.56 -9.53
N TYR A 108 21.48 -4.88 -9.21
CA TYR A 108 22.50 -3.97 -8.73
C TYR A 108 23.49 -3.65 -9.84
N GLN A 109 23.69 -2.37 -10.12
CA GLN A 109 24.58 -1.94 -11.19
C GLN A 109 26.04 -2.30 -10.89
N ASN A 110 26.76 -2.75 -11.91
CA ASN A 110 28.22 -2.80 -11.90
C ASN A 110 28.79 -1.46 -12.43
N VAL A 111 29.81 -0.95 -11.76
CA VAL A 111 30.52 0.28 -12.12
C VAL A 111 32.01 0.00 -12.24
N CYS A 112 32.68 0.75 -13.11
CA CYS A 112 34.13 0.74 -13.15
C CYS A 112 34.67 1.67 -12.07
N HIS A 113 35.43 1.15 -11.11
CA HIS A 113 36.01 1.95 -10.04
C HIS A 113 37.09 2.87 -10.61
N VAL A 114 36.93 4.18 -10.45
CA VAL A 114 37.74 5.19 -11.15
C VAL A 114 39.23 5.11 -10.83
N THR A 115 39.60 4.69 -9.62
CA THR A 115 41.01 4.62 -9.18
C THR A 115 41.61 3.24 -9.33
N GLU A 116 40.81 2.19 -9.13
CA GLU A 116 41.33 0.81 -9.13
C GLU A 116 41.23 0.19 -10.53
N HIS A 117 40.42 0.78 -11.43
CA HIS A 117 40.12 0.25 -12.76
C HIS A 117 39.58 -1.19 -12.71
N VAL A 118 38.83 -1.51 -11.66
CA VAL A 118 38.18 -2.80 -11.45
C VAL A 118 36.67 -2.63 -11.29
N VAL A 119 35.93 -3.68 -11.61
CA VAL A 119 34.48 -3.71 -11.50
C VAL A 119 34.06 -3.81 -10.03
N LYS A 120 33.16 -2.92 -9.61
CA LYS A 120 32.47 -2.99 -8.31
C LYS A 120 30.97 -2.98 -8.51
N THR A 121 30.23 -3.64 -7.63
CA THR A 121 28.76 -3.63 -7.62
C THR A 121 28.27 -2.58 -6.63
N VAL A 122 27.37 -1.70 -7.07
CA VAL A 122 26.72 -0.70 -6.21
C VAL A 122 25.74 -1.41 -5.26
N ASP A 123 25.65 -0.96 -4.00
CA ASP A 123 24.79 -1.59 -2.99
C ASP A 123 23.31 -1.18 -3.08
N GLU A 124 22.98 -0.19 -3.91
CA GLU A 124 21.61 0.20 -4.24
C GLU A 124 21.19 -0.49 -5.55
N TYR A 125 20.03 -1.15 -5.54
CA TYR A 125 19.48 -1.73 -6.75
C TYR A 125 18.96 -0.62 -7.68
N ARG A 126 19.22 -0.79 -8.98
CA ARG A 126 18.79 0.11 -10.05
C ARG A 126 17.64 -0.44 -10.88
N THR A 127 17.19 -1.64 -10.57
CA THR A 127 15.95 -2.22 -11.08
C THR A 127 15.48 -3.21 -10.03
N VAL A 128 14.17 -3.30 -9.82
CA VAL A 128 13.60 -4.30 -8.94
C VAL A 128 12.33 -4.87 -9.54
N PHE A 129 12.26 -6.20 -9.54
CA PHE A 129 11.05 -6.94 -9.82
C PHE A 129 10.56 -7.56 -8.52
N ARG A 130 9.30 -7.32 -8.14
CA ARG A 130 8.67 -7.86 -6.95
C ARG A 130 7.36 -8.52 -7.28
N VAL A 131 7.05 -9.58 -6.55
CA VAL A 131 5.72 -10.18 -6.48
C VAL A 131 5.37 -10.31 -5.01
N ASP A 132 4.44 -9.47 -4.55
CA ASP A 132 3.95 -9.49 -3.19
C ASP A 132 2.59 -10.22 -3.14
N ILE A 133 2.55 -11.32 -2.38
CA ILE A 133 1.35 -12.13 -2.16
C ILE A 133 0.64 -11.64 -0.90
N ASN A 134 -0.67 -11.45 -0.98
CA ASN A 134 -1.52 -11.04 0.14
C ASN A 134 -1.05 -9.74 0.81
N HIS A 135 -0.51 -8.81 0.02
CA HIS A 135 -0.19 -7.46 0.47
C HIS A 135 -1.47 -6.61 0.54
N PRO A 136 -1.66 -5.77 1.57
CA PRO A 136 -2.83 -4.90 1.61
C PRO A 136 -2.84 -3.94 0.42
N LEU A 137 -4.02 -3.68 -0.15
CA LEU A 137 -4.15 -2.68 -1.21
C LEU A 137 -3.77 -1.27 -0.75
N THR A 138 -3.95 -0.98 0.52
CA THR A 138 -3.76 0.36 1.07
C THR A 138 -3.16 0.29 2.46
N GLU A 139 -2.35 1.28 2.80
CA GLU A 139 -1.92 1.51 4.18
C GLU A 139 -2.86 2.55 4.84
N GLY A 140 -3.27 2.28 6.08
CA GLY A 140 -4.08 3.21 6.88
C GLY A 140 -5.58 3.20 6.56
N THR A 141 -6.22 4.37 6.69
CA THR A 141 -7.66 4.58 6.53
C THR A 141 -7.91 5.80 5.65
N PHE A 142 -9.08 5.91 5.02
CA PHE A 142 -9.36 7.03 4.10
C PHE A 142 -9.34 8.42 4.75
N TYR A 143 -9.39 8.50 6.09
CA TYR A 143 -9.33 9.75 6.84
C TYR A 143 -8.14 9.86 7.82
N GLY A 144 -7.35 8.80 7.98
CA GLY A 144 -6.33 8.66 9.02
C GLY A 144 -6.84 8.02 10.32
N GLU A 145 -5.92 7.77 11.25
CA GLU A 145 -6.23 7.11 12.52
C GLU A 145 -6.87 8.06 13.55
N SER A 146 -6.63 9.36 13.42
CA SER A 146 -7.21 10.41 14.23
C SER A 146 -7.58 11.63 13.39
N GLY A 147 -8.47 12.46 13.93
CA GLY A 147 -8.74 13.80 13.41
C GLY A 147 -8.70 14.85 14.53
N VAL A 148 -8.34 16.08 14.18
CA VAL A 148 -8.10 17.15 15.15
C VAL A 148 -9.12 18.26 14.98
N PHE A 149 -9.83 18.67 16.02
CA PHE A 149 -10.75 19.81 15.96
C PHE A 149 -10.78 20.62 17.27
N TYR A 150 -11.44 21.77 17.25
CA TYR A 150 -11.80 22.56 18.43
C TYR A 150 -13.31 22.83 18.41
N ILE A 151 -13.91 23.09 19.58
CA ILE A 151 -15.33 23.39 19.70
C ILE A 151 -15.52 24.90 19.91
N THR A 152 -15.29 25.43 21.11
CA THR A 152 -15.49 26.87 21.40
C THR A 152 -14.21 27.72 21.30
N ASP A 153 -13.06 27.21 21.75
CA ASP A 153 -11.78 27.94 21.73
C ASP A 153 -10.77 27.30 20.77
N LYS A 154 -10.30 28.05 19.78
CA LYS A 154 -9.28 27.62 18.80
C LYS A 154 -7.93 27.20 19.41
N ASN A 155 -7.64 27.65 20.62
CA ASN A 155 -6.43 27.29 21.37
C ASN A 155 -6.57 25.92 22.07
N VAL A 156 -7.79 25.41 22.20
CA VAL A 156 -8.08 24.10 22.76
C VAL A 156 -8.37 23.11 21.64
N ARG A 157 -7.43 22.21 21.37
CA ARG A 157 -7.56 21.19 20.33
C ARG A 157 -7.75 19.81 20.91
N TYR A 158 -8.65 19.07 20.29
CA TYR A 158 -8.95 17.68 20.57
C TYR A 158 -8.48 16.83 19.41
N GLU A 159 -7.62 15.85 19.70
CA GLU A 159 -7.27 14.80 18.77
C GLU A 159 -8.10 13.56 19.11
N ILE A 160 -9.00 13.20 18.21
CA ILE A 160 -10.00 12.15 18.41
C ILE A 160 -9.67 10.97 17.51
N ALA A 161 -9.46 9.80 18.12
CA ALA A 161 -9.26 8.56 17.39
C ALA A 161 -10.53 8.18 16.62
N ILE A 162 -10.35 7.70 15.39
CA ILE A 162 -11.43 7.31 14.48
C ILE A 162 -11.65 5.79 14.48
N ASP A 163 -10.59 5.04 14.74
CA ASP A 163 -10.52 3.59 14.57
C ASP A 163 -11.17 2.79 15.71
N ALA A 164 -11.11 3.26 16.96
CA ALA A 164 -11.76 2.60 18.10
C ALA A 164 -11.97 3.55 19.29
N VAL A 165 -12.73 3.09 20.29
CA VAL A 165 -12.92 3.81 21.56
C VAL A 165 -11.64 3.74 22.40
N ARG A 166 -11.16 4.89 22.88
CA ARG A 166 -9.99 5.01 23.74
C ARG A 166 -10.28 4.47 25.14
N GLY A 167 -9.32 3.71 25.65
CA GLY A 167 -9.40 3.06 26.95
C GLY A 167 -8.37 1.93 27.06
N PRO A 168 -8.42 1.13 28.13
CA PRO A 168 -7.47 0.03 28.36
C PRO A 168 -7.42 -1.01 27.24
N SER A 169 -8.47 -1.12 26.43
CA SER A 169 -8.58 -2.08 25.32
C SER A 169 -8.25 -1.47 23.94
N TYR A 170 -7.90 -0.18 23.87
CA TYR A 170 -7.80 0.55 22.61
C TYR A 170 -6.85 -0.11 21.61
N ASP A 171 -5.65 -0.53 22.03
CA ASP A 171 -4.66 -1.13 21.13
C ASP A 171 -5.13 -2.46 20.51
N ARG A 172 -5.93 -3.22 21.25
CA ARG A 172 -6.54 -4.44 20.74
C ARG A 172 -7.71 -4.11 19.81
N ASP A 173 -8.57 -3.20 20.23
CA ASP A 173 -9.82 -2.90 19.53
C ASP A 173 -9.56 -2.14 18.22
N ARG A 174 -8.54 -1.27 18.16
CA ARG A 174 -8.13 -0.59 16.92
C ARG A 174 -7.55 -1.52 15.85
N VAL A 175 -7.31 -2.79 16.18
CA VAL A 175 -6.89 -3.85 15.24
C VAL A 175 -8.05 -4.80 14.96
N ASN A 176 -8.71 -5.29 16.01
CA ASN A 176 -9.67 -6.39 15.91
C ASN A 176 -11.14 -5.96 15.87
N ASN A 177 -11.46 -4.75 16.31
CA ASN A 177 -12.82 -4.22 16.41
C ASN A 177 -12.86 -2.76 15.95
N ARG A 178 -12.39 -2.56 14.72
CA ARG A 178 -12.24 -1.24 14.11
C ARG A 178 -13.60 -0.69 13.72
N SER A 179 -13.78 0.62 13.86
CA SER A 179 -14.99 1.29 13.41
C SER A 179 -15.22 1.04 11.92
N LEU A 180 -16.47 0.88 11.49
CA LEU A 180 -16.81 0.59 10.09
C LEU A 180 -16.22 1.65 9.15
N ILE A 181 -16.34 2.93 9.51
CA ILE A 181 -15.82 4.02 8.68
C ILE A 181 -14.30 3.97 8.54
N SER A 182 -13.56 3.50 9.55
CA SER A 182 -12.10 3.39 9.47
C SER A 182 -11.62 2.26 8.53
N GLN A 183 -12.52 1.36 8.12
CA GLN A 183 -12.21 0.25 7.22
C GLN A 183 -12.43 0.59 5.74
N TYR A 184 -13.10 1.71 5.43
CA TYR A 184 -13.36 2.10 4.05
C TYR A 184 -12.08 2.56 3.33
N ILE A 185 -12.05 2.25 2.05
CA ILE A 185 -10.95 2.46 1.11
C ILE A 185 -11.38 3.51 0.09
N SER A 186 -10.49 4.42 -0.27
CA SER A 186 -10.71 5.39 -1.33
C SER A 186 -9.85 5.10 -2.56
N GLU A 187 -10.25 5.59 -3.74
CA GLU A 187 -9.47 5.40 -4.97
C GLU A 187 -8.06 6.00 -4.84
N ASP A 188 -7.94 7.17 -4.19
CA ASP A 188 -6.66 7.84 -3.97
C ASP A 188 -5.72 7.00 -3.08
N MET A 189 -6.25 6.25 -2.10
CA MET A 189 -5.44 5.35 -1.27
C MET A 189 -4.87 4.18 -2.10
N VAL A 190 -5.71 3.60 -2.97
CA VAL A 190 -5.29 2.48 -3.82
C VAL A 190 -4.26 2.93 -4.86
N LEU A 191 -4.41 4.14 -5.40
CA LEU A 191 -3.51 4.69 -6.42
C LEU A 191 -2.25 5.36 -5.85
N ALA A 192 -2.19 5.58 -4.54
CA ALA A 192 -1.05 6.21 -3.88
C ALA A 192 0.25 5.49 -4.24
N ASN A 193 1.23 6.25 -4.77
CA ASN A 193 2.51 5.77 -5.27
C ASN A 193 2.46 4.76 -6.44
N ARG A 194 1.28 4.38 -6.94
CA ARG A 194 1.11 3.41 -8.04
C ARG A 194 0.76 4.04 -9.38
N SER A 195 0.05 5.16 -9.37
CA SER A 195 -0.33 5.90 -10.58
C SER A 195 -0.07 7.41 -10.43
N ASP A 196 0.65 7.99 -11.40
CA ASP A 196 0.83 9.43 -11.57
C ASP A 196 -0.07 10.02 -12.67
N GLU A 197 -1.08 9.26 -13.11
CA GLU A 197 -1.98 9.65 -14.18
C GLU A 197 -2.86 10.87 -13.81
N ARG A 198 -3.29 11.62 -14.84
CA ARG A 198 -4.15 12.78 -14.68
C ARG A 198 -5.46 12.41 -13.98
N GLN A 199 -5.98 13.33 -13.16
CA GLN A 199 -7.10 13.08 -12.25
C GLN A 199 -8.36 12.55 -12.96
N GLU A 200 -8.62 12.95 -14.21
CA GLU A 200 -9.76 12.50 -15.00
C GLU A 200 -9.67 11.05 -15.48
N LEU A 201 -8.47 10.44 -15.47
CA LEU A 201 -8.23 9.05 -15.86
C LEU A 201 -7.96 8.13 -14.67
N LYS A 202 -7.75 8.68 -13.47
CA LYS A 202 -7.46 7.89 -12.25
C LYS A 202 -8.50 6.82 -11.93
N HIS A 203 -9.79 7.08 -12.19
CA HIS A 203 -10.82 6.07 -11.98
C HIS A 203 -10.59 4.82 -12.85
N ASN A 204 -10.14 4.98 -14.11
CA ASN A 204 -9.84 3.85 -14.98
C ASN A 204 -8.65 3.04 -14.44
N ASP A 205 -7.62 3.71 -13.94
CA ASP A 205 -6.47 3.04 -13.31
C ASP A 205 -6.88 2.31 -12.02
N PHE A 206 -7.78 2.89 -11.22
CA PHE A 206 -8.37 2.20 -10.07
C PHE A 206 -9.11 0.93 -10.49
N LEU A 207 -9.94 1.00 -11.54
CA LEU A 207 -10.66 -0.17 -12.06
C LEU A 207 -9.72 -1.28 -12.55
N LYS A 208 -8.57 -0.94 -13.15
CA LYS A 208 -7.54 -1.92 -13.52
C LYS A 208 -7.04 -2.70 -12.31
N ILE A 209 -6.74 -2.00 -11.22
CA ILE A 209 -6.25 -2.61 -9.97
C ILE A 209 -7.28 -3.56 -9.38
N ILE A 210 -8.51 -3.09 -9.14
CA ILE A 210 -9.51 -3.89 -8.41
C ILE A 210 -10.05 -5.07 -9.22
N ASN A 211 -9.96 -5.02 -10.55
CA ASN A 211 -10.37 -6.10 -11.45
C ASN A 211 -9.20 -6.99 -11.92
N GLY A 212 -7.96 -6.65 -11.55
CA GLY A 212 -6.76 -7.39 -11.97
C GLY A 212 -6.53 -7.36 -13.48
N ASP A 213 -6.85 -6.23 -14.11
CA ASP A 213 -6.80 -6.05 -15.57
C ASP A 213 -5.73 -5.02 -15.98
N GLY A 214 -4.65 -5.51 -16.58
CA GLY A 214 -3.56 -4.66 -17.07
C GLY A 214 -2.62 -4.16 -15.97
N TYR A 215 -2.15 -2.92 -16.12
CA TYR A 215 -1.22 -2.28 -15.21
C TYR A 215 -1.51 -0.79 -15.03
N VAL A 216 -1.01 -0.26 -13.92
CA VAL A 216 -0.86 1.18 -13.67
C VAL A 216 0.63 1.53 -13.60
N GLU A 217 0.95 2.78 -13.84
CA GLU A 217 2.33 3.24 -13.89
C GLU A 217 2.50 4.56 -13.13
N ASN A 218 3.59 4.67 -12.40
CA ASN A 218 4.08 5.89 -11.80
C ASN A 218 5.47 6.18 -12.37
N GLY A 219 5.59 7.25 -13.15
CA GLY A 219 6.80 7.59 -13.88
C GLY A 219 7.58 8.76 -13.29
N ASN A 220 7.44 9.08 -12.00
CA ASN A 220 8.22 10.07 -11.23
C ASN A 220 8.84 11.19 -12.10
N GLY A 221 7.99 11.98 -12.76
CA GLY A 221 8.42 12.98 -13.75
C GLY A 221 8.12 12.61 -15.21
N ARG A 222 7.21 11.67 -15.48
CA ARG A 222 6.71 11.30 -16.81
C ARG A 222 6.30 12.50 -17.67
N TYR A 223 5.78 13.54 -17.02
CA TYR A 223 5.36 14.81 -17.64
C TYR A 223 6.46 15.89 -17.63
N ASP A 224 7.49 15.72 -16.81
CA ASP A 224 8.64 16.62 -16.73
C ASP A 224 9.77 16.08 -17.59
N LYS A 225 9.80 16.46 -18.87
CA LYS A 225 10.86 16.09 -19.83
C LYS A 225 12.23 16.64 -19.41
N LYS A 226 12.89 16.01 -18.44
CA LYS A 226 14.27 16.33 -18.07
C LYS A 226 15.23 15.63 -19.04
N ARG A 227 15.49 16.29 -20.17
CA ARG A 227 16.52 15.86 -21.12
C ARG A 227 17.87 15.71 -20.40
N GLY A 228 18.50 14.54 -20.54
CA GLY A 228 19.85 14.27 -20.02
C GLY A 228 19.93 13.82 -18.55
N LYS A 229 18.83 13.35 -17.94
CA LYS A 229 18.86 12.74 -16.60
C LYS A 229 18.17 11.39 -16.63
N TYR A 230 18.64 10.47 -15.78
CA TYR A 230 17.93 9.21 -15.52
C TYR A 230 16.63 9.49 -14.76
N TYR A 231 15.65 8.59 -14.91
CA TYR A 231 14.40 8.62 -14.15
C TYR A 231 13.86 7.20 -13.92
N TRP A 232 12.95 7.09 -12.95
CA TRP A 232 12.37 5.82 -12.51
C TRP A 232 10.98 5.65 -13.09
N ILE A 233 10.69 4.45 -13.57
CA ILE A 233 9.33 4.01 -13.86
C ILE A 233 9.00 2.85 -12.94
N ASP A 234 7.88 2.97 -12.25
CA ASP A 234 7.26 1.95 -11.42
C ASP A 234 5.99 1.44 -12.12
N ARG A 235 6.00 0.18 -12.56
CA ARG A 235 4.82 -0.45 -13.17
C ARG A 235 4.23 -1.50 -12.23
N HIS A 236 2.93 -1.39 -11.96
CA HIS A 236 2.22 -2.25 -11.03
C HIS A 236 1.12 -3.04 -11.76
N TYR A 237 1.18 -4.36 -11.68
CA TYR A 237 0.14 -5.27 -12.17
C TYR A 237 -0.52 -5.93 -10.97
N PHE A 238 -1.85 -5.91 -10.93
CA PHE A 238 -2.59 -6.62 -9.90
C PHE A 238 -3.16 -7.91 -10.46
N ILE A 239 -2.98 -8.98 -9.71
CA ILE A 239 -3.49 -10.30 -10.02
C ILE A 239 -4.58 -10.59 -9.01
N THR A 240 -5.82 -10.57 -9.47
CA THR A 240 -7.04 -10.80 -8.66
C THR A 240 -7.91 -11.86 -9.31
N ARG A 241 -8.84 -12.46 -8.55
CA ARG A 241 -9.72 -13.52 -9.05
C ARG A 241 -10.55 -13.00 -10.22
N PRO A 242 -10.68 -13.78 -11.30
CA PRO A 242 -11.42 -13.34 -12.46
C PRO A 242 -12.89 -13.11 -12.12
N ARG A 243 -13.51 -12.11 -12.75
CA ARG A 243 -14.96 -11.80 -12.72
C ARG A 243 -15.53 -11.31 -11.38
N THR A 244 -14.79 -11.41 -10.28
CA THR A 244 -15.21 -10.87 -8.99
C THR A 244 -14.26 -9.74 -8.61
N PRO A 245 -14.72 -8.47 -8.58
CA PRO A 245 -13.89 -7.36 -8.16
C PRO A 245 -13.41 -7.53 -6.72
N LEU A 246 -12.17 -7.15 -6.44
CA LEU A 246 -11.56 -7.20 -5.11
C LEU A 246 -12.26 -6.26 -4.11
N LEU A 247 -12.73 -5.11 -4.61
CA LEU A 247 -13.45 -4.11 -3.83
C LEU A 247 -14.87 -3.92 -4.35
N ALA A 248 -15.81 -3.69 -3.43
CA ALA A 248 -17.20 -3.31 -3.72
C ALA A 248 -17.45 -1.85 -3.30
N PRO A 249 -18.27 -1.09 -4.04
CA PRO A 249 -18.62 0.27 -3.65
C PRO A 249 -19.46 0.25 -2.37
N VAL A 250 -19.08 1.10 -1.42
CA VAL A 250 -19.88 1.35 -0.21
C VAL A 250 -21.13 2.12 -0.62
N THR A 251 -22.30 1.63 -0.24
CA THR A 251 -23.57 2.32 -0.50
C THR A 251 -23.77 3.51 0.44
N ARG A 252 -24.62 4.47 0.04
CA ARG A 252 -25.01 5.57 0.93
C ARG A 252 -25.64 5.07 2.23
N LYS A 253 -26.41 3.99 2.16
CA LYS A 253 -26.97 3.33 3.35
C LYS A 253 -25.89 2.88 4.32
N GLN A 254 -24.93 2.09 3.83
CA GLN A 254 -23.83 1.58 4.65
C GLN A 254 -23.02 2.72 5.27
N LEU A 255 -22.72 3.77 4.50
CA LEU A 255 -22.01 4.93 5.03
C LEU A 255 -22.80 5.64 6.14
N LEU A 256 -24.12 5.84 5.98
CA LEU A 256 -24.95 6.47 7.01
C LEU A 256 -25.03 5.61 8.28
N GLU A 257 -25.12 4.28 8.15
CA GLU A 257 -25.08 3.35 9.27
C GLU A 257 -23.72 3.37 9.98
N ALA A 258 -22.61 3.40 9.22
CA ALA A 258 -21.26 3.55 9.74
C ALA A 258 -21.04 4.89 10.45
N LEU A 259 -21.67 5.98 9.98
CA LEU A 259 -21.63 7.27 10.64
C LEU A 259 -22.34 7.24 12.01
N LEU A 260 -23.47 6.54 12.11
CA LEU A 260 -24.17 6.40 13.39
C LEU A 260 -23.33 5.65 14.43
N GLU A 261 -22.66 4.57 14.04
CA GLU A 261 -21.69 3.88 14.89
C GLU A 261 -20.54 4.82 15.27
N TYR A 262 -19.94 5.46 14.26
CA TYR A 262 -18.80 6.34 14.46
C TYR A 262 -19.10 7.50 15.43
N TYR A 263 -20.29 8.10 15.38
CA TYR A 263 -20.63 9.20 16.28
C TYR A 263 -20.66 8.78 17.76
N GLU A 264 -20.97 7.51 18.07
CA GLU A 264 -20.81 6.98 19.43
C GLU A 264 -19.32 6.90 19.84
N ILE A 265 -18.46 6.47 18.92
CA ILE A 265 -17.01 6.39 19.12
C ILE A 265 -16.42 7.79 19.30
N GLU A 266 -16.77 8.74 18.42
CA GLU A 266 -16.34 10.14 18.47
C GLU A 266 -16.71 10.76 19.83
N LYS A 267 -17.95 10.56 20.28
CA LYS A 267 -18.44 11.03 21.59
C LYS A 267 -17.67 10.45 22.76
N ALA A 268 -17.49 9.14 22.79
CA ALA A 268 -16.74 8.48 23.86
C ALA A 268 -15.29 8.99 23.92
N ASN A 269 -14.64 9.10 22.77
CA ASN A 269 -13.27 9.58 22.65
C ASN A 269 -13.13 11.06 23.02
N PHE A 270 -14.11 11.88 22.66
CA PHE A 270 -14.14 13.30 23.03
C PHE A 270 -14.24 13.48 24.54
N PHE A 271 -15.15 12.78 25.22
CA PHE A 271 -15.28 12.85 26.69
C PHE A 271 -14.06 12.26 27.42
N TRP A 272 -13.46 11.22 26.87
CA TRP A 272 -12.17 10.70 27.36
C TRP A 272 -11.07 11.78 27.26
N SER A 273 -10.98 12.48 26.12
CA SER A 273 -10.00 13.56 25.89
C SER A 273 -10.19 14.72 26.86
N ILE A 274 -11.42 15.16 27.08
CA ILE A 274 -11.75 16.20 28.07
C ILE A 274 -11.31 15.79 29.47
N THR A 275 -11.65 14.57 29.88
CA THR A 275 -11.32 14.07 31.23
C THR A 275 -9.82 14.09 31.49
N ASN A 276 -9.01 13.67 30.51
CA ASN A 276 -7.56 13.69 30.65
C ASN A 276 -7.00 15.11 30.61
N LYS A 277 -7.49 15.99 29.74
CA LYS A 277 -7.05 17.39 29.71
C LYS A 277 -7.36 18.14 31.01
N ILE A 278 -8.50 17.87 31.66
CA ILE A 278 -8.82 18.42 32.98
C ILE A 278 -7.83 17.92 34.04
N LYS A 279 -7.50 16.62 34.03
CA LYS A 279 -6.52 16.02 34.95
C LYS A 279 -5.12 16.59 34.75
N ASP A 280 -4.69 16.73 33.50
CA ASP A 280 -3.32 17.09 33.15
C ASP A 280 -3.10 18.61 33.16
N ASN A 281 -4.15 19.41 32.89
CA ASN A 281 -4.05 20.87 32.76
C ASN A 281 -5.31 21.58 33.29
N GLY A 282 -5.31 21.91 34.58
CA GLY A 282 -6.41 22.63 35.24
C GLY A 282 -6.60 24.10 34.83
N LYS A 283 -5.79 24.65 33.91
CA LYS A 283 -5.88 26.08 33.53
C LYS A 283 -7.07 26.42 32.64
N ASN A 284 -7.68 25.43 31.98
CA ASN A 284 -8.77 25.63 30.99
C ASN A 284 -10.06 24.87 31.34
N VAL A 285 -10.28 24.51 32.61
CA VAL A 285 -11.45 23.70 33.03
C VAL A 285 -12.78 24.30 32.56
N GLY A 286 -12.94 25.62 32.64
CA GLY A 286 -14.14 26.30 32.16
C GLY A 286 -14.39 26.12 30.66
N VAL A 287 -13.33 26.14 29.83
CA VAL A 287 -13.42 25.87 28.39
C VAL A 287 -13.79 24.41 28.15
N TYR A 288 -13.17 23.47 28.87
CA TYR A 288 -13.45 22.05 28.71
C TYR A 288 -14.89 21.68 29.08
N GLU A 289 -15.46 22.25 30.15
CA GLU A 289 -16.87 22.02 30.51
C GLU A 289 -17.84 22.67 29.51
N ALA A 290 -17.51 23.85 28.99
CA ALA A 290 -18.28 24.49 27.92
C ALA A 290 -18.26 23.65 26.63
N ASP A 291 -17.08 23.17 26.22
CA ASP A 291 -16.88 22.30 25.07
C ASP A 291 -17.63 20.97 25.23
N LYS A 292 -17.66 20.40 26.43
CA LYS A 292 -18.44 19.19 26.75
C LYS A 292 -19.93 19.38 26.48
N ALA A 293 -20.50 20.49 26.98
CA ALA A 293 -21.91 20.80 26.82
C ALA A 293 -22.26 21.15 25.36
N ALA A 294 -21.39 21.90 24.68
CA ALA A 294 -21.55 22.25 23.28
C ALA A 294 -21.49 20.99 22.39
N TYR A 295 -20.49 20.14 22.59
CA TYR A 295 -20.31 18.92 21.81
C TYR A 295 -21.48 17.94 21.96
N GLN A 296 -22.08 17.83 23.14
CA GLN A 296 -23.27 16.99 23.32
C GLN A 296 -24.40 17.38 22.34
N LYS A 297 -24.62 18.68 22.11
CA LYS A 297 -25.61 19.16 21.12
C LYS A 297 -25.19 18.84 19.68
N ILE A 298 -23.90 18.99 19.39
CA ILE A 298 -23.32 18.71 18.07
C ILE A 298 -23.49 17.22 17.70
N TYR A 299 -23.18 16.33 18.64
CA TYR A 299 -23.36 14.88 18.48
C TYR A 299 -24.83 14.52 18.19
N GLU A 300 -25.78 15.05 18.97
CA GLU A 300 -27.22 14.76 18.74
C GLU A 300 -27.69 15.26 17.37
N MET A 301 -27.24 16.44 16.95
CA MET A 301 -27.56 17.01 15.63
C MET A 301 -27.03 16.12 14.49
N LYS A 302 -25.77 15.70 14.56
CA LYS A 302 -25.14 14.79 13.58
C LYS A 302 -25.88 13.46 13.48
N LYS A 303 -26.16 12.85 14.63
CA LYS A 303 -26.89 11.58 14.73
C LYS A 303 -28.30 11.69 14.16
N ALA A 304 -29.03 12.73 14.52
CA ALA A 304 -30.37 12.99 14.01
C ALA A 304 -30.37 13.19 12.49
N LYS A 305 -29.38 13.89 11.92
CA LYS A 305 -29.25 14.08 10.47
C LYS A 305 -29.03 12.75 9.73
N ALA A 306 -28.13 11.91 10.22
CA ALA A 306 -27.89 10.59 9.62
C ALA A 306 -29.14 9.69 9.70
N GLN A 307 -29.83 9.68 10.85
CA GLN A 307 -31.11 8.96 11.01
C GLN A 307 -32.21 9.49 10.09
N GLN A 308 -32.32 10.82 9.96
CA GLN A 308 -33.27 11.45 9.06
C GLN A 308 -33.02 11.04 7.61
N LEU A 309 -31.76 11.04 7.16
CA LEU A 309 -31.41 10.63 5.80
C LEU A 309 -31.73 9.14 5.55
N LEU A 310 -31.45 8.27 6.51
CA LEU A 310 -31.81 6.84 6.43
C LEU A 310 -33.34 6.63 6.34
N ALA A 311 -34.12 7.41 7.09
CA ALA A 311 -35.57 7.25 7.15
C ALA A 311 -36.31 7.92 5.97
N ALA A 312 -35.82 9.07 5.48
CA ALA A 312 -36.52 9.90 4.50
C ALA A 312 -36.16 9.58 3.04
N GLN A 313 -35.00 8.97 2.79
CA GLN A 313 -34.54 8.71 1.42
C GLN A 313 -35.08 7.41 0.85
N LYS A 314 -35.27 7.38 -0.47
CA LYS A 314 -35.76 6.19 -1.18
C LYS A 314 -34.69 5.09 -1.25
N SER A 315 -35.13 3.83 -1.37
CA SER A 315 -34.23 2.67 -1.54
C SER A 315 -33.20 2.89 -2.66
N ASP A 316 -33.64 3.34 -3.84
CA ASP A 316 -32.74 3.56 -4.98
C ASP A 316 -31.65 4.61 -4.68
N TRP A 317 -31.97 5.65 -3.89
CA TRP A 317 -30.99 6.65 -3.48
C TRP A 317 -30.00 6.05 -2.47
N LEU A 318 -30.49 5.22 -1.55
CA LEU A 318 -29.70 4.55 -0.51
C LEU A 318 -28.73 3.50 -1.07
N GLN A 319 -29.09 2.86 -2.19
CA GLN A 319 -28.26 1.88 -2.89
C GLN A 319 -27.20 2.50 -3.82
N GLN A 320 -27.24 3.82 -4.07
CA GLN A 320 -26.19 4.47 -4.85
C GLN A 320 -24.85 4.48 -4.09
N PRO A 321 -23.72 4.55 -4.81
CA PRO A 321 -22.41 4.67 -4.17
C PRO A 321 -22.30 5.90 -3.27
N ALA A 322 -21.59 5.71 -2.15
CA ALA A 322 -21.20 6.74 -1.23
C ALA A 322 -20.08 7.59 -1.83
N LEU A 323 -20.27 8.91 -1.80
CA LEU A 323 -19.33 9.90 -2.28
C LEU A 323 -18.98 10.83 -1.12
N VAL A 324 -17.68 11.02 -0.88
CA VAL A 324 -17.16 11.91 0.18
C VAL A 324 -16.30 13.01 -0.40
N SER A 325 -16.17 14.13 0.31
CA SER A 325 -15.23 15.17 -0.10
C SER A 325 -13.80 14.65 -0.15
N LYS A 326 -13.06 15.01 -1.21
CA LYS A 326 -11.62 14.72 -1.34
C LYS A 326 -10.78 15.48 -0.33
N TYR A 327 -11.22 16.67 0.07
CA TYR A 327 -10.48 17.50 1.01
C TYR A 327 -10.62 16.94 2.41
N ARG A 328 -9.62 16.12 2.74
CA ARG A 328 -9.26 15.67 4.08
C ARG A 328 -8.85 16.88 4.90
N ASP A 329 -9.81 17.64 5.39
CA ASP A 329 -9.50 18.58 6.45
C ASP A 329 -9.40 17.80 7.77
N SER A 330 -8.27 17.12 7.96
CA SER A 330 -7.91 16.48 9.24
C SER A 330 -7.58 17.52 10.31
N GLN A 331 -7.53 18.80 9.91
CA GLN A 331 -7.31 19.96 10.76
C GLN A 331 -8.18 21.14 10.29
N PRO A 332 -9.53 21.08 10.40
CA PRO A 332 -10.53 22.05 9.91
C PRO A 332 -10.31 23.51 10.31
N ASN A 333 -9.24 23.77 11.06
CA ASN A 333 -8.96 24.93 11.86
C ASN A 333 -7.52 25.45 11.66
N ARG A 334 -6.80 25.03 10.60
CA ARG A 334 -5.43 25.53 10.33
C ARG A 334 -5.37 27.00 9.90
N TRP A 335 -6.45 27.56 9.33
CA TRP A 335 -6.44 28.92 8.76
C TRP A 335 -7.78 29.65 8.89
N ASN A 336 -8.02 30.40 9.98
CA ASN A 336 -9.17 31.32 10.15
C ASN A 336 -10.58 30.73 9.87
N TYR A 337 -10.73 29.41 9.86
CA TYR A 337 -12.02 28.75 9.66
C TYR A 337 -12.85 28.76 10.95
N LYS A 338 -14.18 28.69 10.80
CA LYS A 338 -15.18 28.76 11.88
C LYS A 338 -15.05 27.57 12.84
N GLU A 339 -15.70 27.69 13.99
CA GLU A 339 -15.94 26.58 14.94
C GLU A 339 -16.30 25.29 14.21
N SER A 340 -15.66 24.18 14.60
CA SER A 340 -15.87 22.87 13.99
C SER A 340 -16.97 22.12 14.74
N TYR A 341 -17.88 21.50 13.98
CA TYR A 341 -18.87 20.56 14.51
C TYR A 341 -18.29 19.13 14.69
N GLY A 342 -16.98 19.00 14.89
CA GLY A 342 -16.26 17.72 14.95
C GLY A 342 -15.93 17.14 13.57
N LEU A 343 -15.53 15.86 13.54
CA LEU A 343 -15.17 15.12 12.33
C LEU A 343 -16.40 14.60 11.60
N PHE A 344 -16.30 14.33 10.30
CA PHE A 344 -17.39 13.70 9.52
C PHE A 344 -18.74 14.42 9.66
N ASP A 345 -18.70 15.75 9.55
CA ASP A 345 -19.89 16.60 9.61
C ASP A 345 -20.52 16.79 8.21
N PHE A 346 -21.85 16.82 8.19
CA PHE A 346 -22.66 17.12 7.01
C PHE A 346 -22.61 18.61 6.64
N GLU A 347 -22.44 19.50 7.63
CA GLU A 347 -22.61 20.94 7.47
C GLU A 347 -21.40 21.73 8.01
N SER A 348 -20.18 21.32 7.65
CA SER A 348 -19.02 22.07 8.15
C SER A 348 -19.06 23.51 7.60
N GLY A 349 -18.89 24.49 8.50
CA GLY A 349 -19.19 25.91 8.27
C GLY A 349 -18.31 26.64 7.25
N SER A 350 -17.43 25.94 6.54
CA SER A 350 -16.83 26.43 5.31
C SER A 350 -17.73 25.99 4.15
N ALA A 351 -18.14 26.93 3.29
CA ALA A 351 -18.98 26.68 2.12
C ALA A 351 -18.37 25.67 1.10
N LYS A 352 -17.25 25.03 1.43
CA LYS A 352 -16.46 24.10 0.61
C LYS A 352 -16.13 22.75 1.28
N SER A 353 -16.55 22.46 2.52
CA SER A 353 -15.97 21.32 3.28
C SER A 353 -16.94 20.37 3.99
N GLY A 354 -18.24 20.36 3.67
CA GLY A 354 -19.11 19.27 4.15
C GLY A 354 -18.53 17.93 3.70
N VAL A 355 -18.30 16.99 4.63
CA VAL A 355 -17.67 15.69 4.29
C VAL A 355 -18.60 14.87 3.40
N PHE A 356 -19.91 15.08 3.57
CA PHE A 356 -20.97 14.36 2.89
C PHE A 356 -21.93 15.35 2.23
N ASP A 357 -21.74 15.59 0.94
CA ASP A 357 -22.72 16.30 0.12
C ASP A 357 -23.19 15.39 -1.02
N PHE A 358 -24.11 14.48 -0.68
CA PHE A 358 -24.68 13.52 -1.62
C PHE A 358 -25.43 14.19 -2.79
N ASN A 359 -25.74 15.49 -2.70
CA ASN A 359 -26.47 16.25 -3.72
C ASN A 359 -25.54 17.16 -4.56
N LYS A 360 -24.43 17.70 -4.00
CA LYS A 360 -23.43 18.50 -4.74
C LYS A 360 -22.38 17.71 -5.51
N ALA A 361 -22.42 16.38 -5.49
CA ALA A 361 -21.62 15.55 -6.40
C ALA A 361 -21.80 15.90 -7.91
N THR A 362 -22.77 16.76 -8.23
CA THR A 362 -23.08 17.28 -9.57
C THR A 362 -22.42 18.62 -9.94
N LYS A 363 -21.87 19.39 -8.99
CA LYS A 363 -21.20 20.68 -9.26
C LYS A 363 -19.70 20.58 -8.97
N VAL A 364 -18.99 20.01 -9.94
CA VAL A 364 -17.54 19.81 -9.90
C VAL A 364 -16.82 21.15 -10.05
N VAL A 365 -16.16 21.61 -8.99
CA VAL A 365 -15.06 22.57 -9.14
C VAL A 365 -13.83 21.77 -9.60
N PRO A 366 -13.08 22.21 -10.63
CA PRO A 366 -11.82 21.56 -11.00
C PRO A 366 -10.87 21.52 -9.80
N GLY A 367 -10.63 20.32 -9.25
CA GLY A 367 -9.81 20.10 -8.04
C GLY A 367 -10.53 19.39 -6.90
N ASP A 368 -11.85 19.57 -6.77
CA ASP A 368 -12.65 19.13 -5.60
C ASP A 368 -13.60 17.98 -5.94
N LYS A 369 -13.19 17.06 -6.84
CA LYS A 369 -14.05 15.91 -7.20
C LYS A 369 -14.26 15.03 -5.96
N PRO A 370 -15.51 14.68 -5.62
CA PRO A 370 -15.77 13.75 -4.53
C PRO A 370 -15.15 12.38 -4.85
N VAL A 371 -14.76 11.67 -3.80
CA VAL A 371 -14.13 10.36 -3.87
C VAL A 371 -15.15 9.29 -3.50
N MET A 372 -15.21 8.22 -4.28
CA MET A 372 -16.03 7.06 -3.97
C MET A 372 -15.37 6.21 -2.89
N LEU A 373 -16.18 5.71 -1.96
CA LEU A 373 -15.72 4.77 -0.93
C LEU A 373 -15.99 3.33 -1.33
N TYR A 374 -15.07 2.47 -0.93
CA TYR A 374 -15.08 1.04 -1.22
C TYR A 374 -14.78 0.25 0.05
N GLU A 375 -15.16 -1.02 0.04
CA GLU A 375 -14.81 -2.02 1.04
C GLU A 375 -14.35 -3.31 0.35
N TYR A 376 -13.68 -4.19 1.08
CA TYR A 376 -13.33 -5.51 0.57
C TYR A 376 -14.61 -6.28 0.22
N ASN A 377 -14.69 -6.78 -1.01
CA ASN A 377 -15.87 -7.48 -1.48
C ASN A 377 -15.99 -8.86 -0.80
N PRO A 378 -16.98 -9.11 0.07
CA PRO A 378 -17.07 -10.37 0.79
C PRO A 378 -17.21 -11.59 -0.15
N GLU A 379 -17.84 -11.41 -1.32
CA GLU A 379 -17.95 -12.47 -2.34
C GLU A 379 -16.60 -12.88 -2.91
N TYR A 380 -15.61 -11.97 -2.91
CA TYR A 380 -14.24 -12.29 -3.32
C TYR A 380 -13.56 -13.26 -2.35
N PHE A 381 -13.87 -13.17 -1.05
CA PHE A 381 -13.16 -13.87 0.03
C PHE A 381 -13.87 -15.11 0.58
N LYS A 382 -15.11 -15.39 0.17
CA LYS A 382 -15.97 -16.45 0.75
C LYS A 382 -15.35 -17.85 0.83
N ASN A 383 -14.41 -18.20 -0.05
CA ASN A 383 -13.78 -19.53 -0.12
C ASN A 383 -12.39 -19.59 0.53
N SER A 384 -11.96 -18.54 1.23
CA SER A 384 -10.57 -18.36 1.64
C SER A 384 -10.35 -18.38 3.15
N ALA A 385 -11.42 -18.47 3.95
CA ALA A 385 -11.37 -18.21 5.39
C ALA A 385 -10.41 -19.12 6.18
N ASP A 386 -10.20 -20.36 5.72
CA ASP A 386 -9.38 -21.36 6.43
C ASP A 386 -7.97 -21.54 5.83
N GLN A 387 -7.56 -20.68 4.89
CA GLN A 387 -6.30 -20.82 4.17
C GLN A 387 -5.40 -19.57 4.31
N PRO A 388 -4.77 -19.36 5.48
CA PRO A 388 -4.05 -18.12 5.79
C PRO A 388 -2.81 -17.89 4.92
N ILE A 389 -2.33 -18.89 4.19
CA ILE A 389 -1.15 -18.83 3.30
C ILE A 389 -1.50 -18.92 1.82
N SER A 390 -2.77 -19.15 1.47
CA SER A 390 -3.15 -19.25 0.06
C SER A 390 -3.09 -17.87 -0.60
N PRO A 391 -2.55 -17.75 -1.82
CA PRO A 391 -2.56 -16.48 -2.55
C PRO A 391 -4.00 -16.06 -2.87
N LEU A 392 -4.38 -14.87 -2.42
CA LEU A 392 -5.68 -14.27 -2.70
C LEU A 392 -5.60 -13.14 -3.71
N LEU A 393 -4.51 -12.40 -3.63
CA LEU A 393 -4.18 -11.33 -4.55
C LEU A 393 -2.65 -11.27 -4.62
N MET A 394 -2.14 -10.83 -5.77
CA MET A 394 -0.73 -10.51 -5.89
C MET A 394 -0.55 -9.13 -6.53
N GLU A 395 0.43 -8.38 -6.02
CA GLU A 395 0.93 -7.17 -6.67
C GLU A 395 2.28 -7.49 -7.30
N VAL A 396 2.38 -7.33 -8.62
CA VAL A 396 3.63 -7.43 -9.37
C VAL A 396 4.15 -6.02 -9.62
N GLN A 397 5.25 -5.66 -8.99
CA GLN A 397 5.95 -4.40 -9.23
C GLN A 397 7.16 -4.65 -10.13
N PHE A 398 7.28 -3.90 -11.21
CA PHE A 398 8.52 -3.78 -11.97
C PHE A 398 8.97 -2.33 -11.98
N ARG A 399 10.00 -2.02 -11.18
CA ARG A 399 10.64 -0.71 -11.17
C ARG A 399 11.94 -0.76 -11.95
N TYR A 400 12.12 0.15 -12.90
CA TYR A 400 13.32 0.22 -13.71
C TYR A 400 13.78 1.66 -13.94
N GLU A 401 15.10 1.81 -14.08
CA GLU A 401 15.73 3.07 -14.46
C GLU A 401 15.74 3.20 -15.99
N ILE A 402 15.40 4.38 -16.50
CA ILE A 402 15.74 4.79 -17.86
C ILE A 402 16.92 5.73 -17.76
N ASP A 403 18.06 5.36 -18.35
CA ASP A 403 19.32 6.12 -18.31
C ASP A 403 19.94 6.11 -19.71
N PRO A 404 20.19 7.28 -20.34
CA PRO A 404 20.80 7.33 -21.67
C PRO A 404 22.19 6.68 -21.74
N ASP A 405 22.90 6.58 -20.62
CA ASP A 405 24.26 6.04 -20.55
C ASP A 405 24.29 4.53 -20.22
N LYS A 406 23.15 3.94 -19.82
CA LYS A 406 23.09 2.54 -19.34
C LYS A 406 21.78 1.87 -19.72
N GLY A 407 21.89 0.74 -20.42
CA GLY A 407 20.70 0.07 -20.95
C GLY A 407 20.21 -1.16 -20.16
N PHE A 408 20.91 -1.63 -19.11
CA PHE A 408 20.59 -2.94 -18.50
C PHE A 408 19.16 -3.01 -17.94
N SER A 409 18.69 -1.94 -17.30
CA SER A 409 17.33 -1.82 -16.75
C SER A 409 16.26 -1.94 -17.84
N GLU A 410 16.41 -1.18 -18.93
CA GLU A 410 15.49 -1.21 -20.07
C GLU A 410 15.52 -2.54 -20.83
N ARG A 411 16.71 -3.14 -21.01
CA ARG A 411 16.86 -4.47 -21.62
C ARG A 411 16.13 -5.54 -20.80
N LEU A 412 16.31 -5.53 -19.48
CA LEU A 412 15.65 -6.48 -18.59
C LEU A 412 14.13 -6.29 -18.58
N PHE A 413 13.67 -5.04 -18.53
CA PHE A 413 12.25 -4.74 -18.60
C PHE A 413 11.61 -5.16 -19.93
N SER A 414 12.31 -4.91 -21.05
CA SER A 414 11.86 -5.35 -22.38
C SER A 414 11.75 -6.88 -22.46
N ASN A 415 12.68 -7.60 -21.83
CA ASN A 415 12.60 -9.05 -21.70
C ASN A 415 11.37 -9.47 -20.88
N PHE A 416 11.15 -8.84 -19.73
CA PHE A 416 10.00 -9.13 -18.87
C PHE A 416 8.67 -8.96 -19.63
N VAL A 417 8.46 -7.82 -20.29
CA VAL A 417 7.23 -7.55 -21.05
C VAL A 417 6.97 -8.60 -22.13
N LYS A 418 8.03 -9.13 -22.75
CA LYS A 418 7.92 -10.10 -23.83
C LYS A 418 7.70 -11.54 -23.34
N ASN A 419 8.35 -11.92 -22.25
CA ASN A 419 8.58 -13.33 -21.91
C ASN A 419 8.02 -13.75 -20.54
N TYR A 420 7.60 -12.82 -19.68
CA TYR A 420 7.07 -13.18 -18.37
C TYR A 420 5.65 -13.74 -18.47
N ASP A 421 5.44 -14.94 -17.92
CA ASP A 421 4.15 -15.63 -17.99
C ASP A 421 3.17 -15.14 -16.91
N MET A 422 2.52 -14.02 -17.20
CA MET A 422 1.46 -13.46 -16.35
C MET A 422 0.26 -14.42 -16.17
N ASN A 423 0.04 -15.34 -17.11
CA ASN A 423 -1.07 -16.30 -17.00
C ASN A 423 -0.74 -17.42 -16.02
N ALA A 424 0.51 -17.88 -15.95
CA ALA A 424 0.95 -18.79 -14.91
C ALA A 424 0.76 -18.18 -13.51
N LEU A 425 1.04 -16.88 -13.36
CA LEU A 425 0.82 -16.17 -12.10
C LEU A 425 -0.67 -16.09 -11.74
N LYS A 426 -1.55 -15.80 -12.71
CA LYS A 426 -3.01 -15.82 -12.52
C LYS A 426 -3.52 -17.18 -12.04
N LYS A 427 -3.00 -18.28 -12.58
CA LYS A 427 -3.36 -19.64 -12.15
C LYS A 427 -2.97 -19.97 -10.70
N MET A 428 -2.12 -19.16 -10.05
CA MET A 428 -1.74 -19.38 -8.65
C MET A 428 -2.76 -18.82 -7.64
N ILE A 429 -3.73 -17.99 -8.09
CA ILE A 429 -4.83 -17.46 -7.24
C ILE A 429 -6.20 -18.08 -7.57
N GLU A 430 -6.29 -18.84 -8.67
CA GLU A 430 -7.45 -19.63 -9.11
C GLU A 430 -7.46 -20.98 -8.39
#